data_AF-A0A8J9Y5Y8-F1
#
_entry.id   AF-A0A8J9Y5Y8-F1
#
_cell.length_a   1.000
_cell.length_b   1.000
_cell.length_c   1.000
_cell.angle_alpha   90.00
_cell.angle_beta   90.00
_cell.angle_gamma   90.00
#
_symmetry.space_group_name_H-M   'P 1'
#
loop_
_entity.id
_entity.type
_entity.pdbx_description
1 polymer ?
#
loop_
_entity_poly.entity_id
_entity_poly.type
_entity_poly.pdbx_seq_one_letter_code
_entity_poly.pdbx_strand_id
1 'polypeptide(L)'
;MVRVSCLLTCCLLGALILIVPTAAYPSASNYYRPHGQYENEDILDMMNRLNNLLELERRVETFKEDIANSKDDIANDKRALDLGLNRGYSGALQAKHLMGIAAANFAGGPGRRRRDTH
;
A
#
# COMPACT_ATOMS: atom_id res chain seq x y z
N MET A 1 28.07 21.05 -26.72
CA MET A 1 28.18 22.30 -25.93
C MET A 1 26.86 22.51 -25.22
N VAL A 2 26.81 22.27 -23.90
CA VAL A 2 25.58 22.49 -23.11
C VAL A 2 25.36 24.00 -23.04
N ARG A 3 24.18 24.48 -23.44
CA ARG A 3 23.88 25.91 -23.42
C ARG A 3 23.87 26.38 -21.97
N VAL A 4 24.54 27.50 -21.68
CA VAL A 4 24.63 28.11 -20.34
C VAL A 4 23.24 28.29 -19.71
N SER A 5 22.22 28.53 -20.54
CA SER A 5 20.81 28.58 -20.16
C SER A 5 20.32 27.31 -19.45
N CYS A 6 20.71 26.12 -19.91
CA CYS A 6 20.32 24.86 -19.28
C CYS A 6 20.99 24.67 -17.90
N LEU A 7 22.24 25.09 -17.76
CA LEU A 7 22.94 25.02 -16.47
C LEU A 7 22.28 25.92 -15.43
N LEU A 8 21.92 27.16 -15.82
CA LEU A 8 21.21 28.09 -14.94
C LEU A 8 19.82 27.57 -14.54
N THR A 9 19.07 26.98 -15.47
CA THR A 9 17.76 26.38 -15.13
C THR A 9 17.89 25.18 -14.19
N CYS A 10 18.90 24.33 -14.38
CA CYS A 10 19.15 23.20 -13.49
C CYS A 10 19.58 23.65 -12.09
N CYS A 11 20.39 24.71 -11.98
CA CYS A 11 20.79 25.28 -10.69
C CYS A 11 19.60 25.90 -9.95
N LEU A 12 18.70 26.61 -10.64
CA LEU A 12 17.50 27.18 -10.03
C LEU A 12 16.53 26.09 -9.55
N LEU A 13 16.32 25.05 -10.36
CA LEU A 13 15.48 23.91 -9.96
C LEU A 13 16.08 23.14 -8.79
N GLY A 14 17.40 22.91 -8.79
CA GLY A 14 18.11 22.26 -7.68
C GLY A 14 18.00 23.07 -6.38
N ALA A 15 18.17 24.38 -6.45
CA ALA A 15 18.01 25.26 -5.29
C ALA A 15 16.57 25.25 -4.74
N LEU A 16 15.56 25.25 -5.63
CA LEU A 16 14.16 25.21 -5.23
C LEU A 16 13.80 23.89 -4.53
N ILE A 17 14.30 22.76 -5.02
CA ILE A 17 14.10 21.43 -4.39
C ILE A 17 14.76 21.36 -3.01
N LEU A 18 15.87 22.07 -2.78
CA LEU A 18 16.53 22.11 -1.47
C LEU A 18 15.84 23.05 -0.47
N ILE A 19 15.16 24.10 -0.95
CA ILE A 19 14.49 25.08 -0.08
C ILE A 19 13.08 24.60 0.31
N VAL A 20 12.34 23.94 -0.58
CA VAL A 20 10.97 23.47 -0.31
C VAL A 20 10.82 22.59 0.96
N PRO A 21 11.76 21.69 1.31
CA PRO A 21 11.67 20.92 2.54
C PRO A 21 11.72 21.77 3.80
N THR A 22 12.37 22.93 3.78
CA THR A 22 12.58 23.74 4.99
C THR A 22 11.28 24.35 5.55
N ALA A 23 10.28 24.58 4.70
CA ALA A 23 8.95 25.04 5.12
C ALA A 23 8.04 23.90 5.64
N ALA A 24 8.37 22.65 5.32
CA ALA A 24 7.62 21.47 5.75
C ALA A 24 8.18 20.83 7.03
N TYR A 25 9.40 21.18 7.46
CA TYR A 25 9.93 20.73 8.74
C TYR A 25 9.21 21.45 9.89
N PRO A 26 8.56 20.72 10.81
CA PRO A 26 7.94 21.34 11.97
C PRO A 26 9.02 22.01 12.81
N SER A 27 8.92 23.33 12.99
CA SER A 27 9.82 24.08 13.87
C SER A 27 9.74 23.52 15.29
N ALA A 28 10.87 22.99 15.78
CA ALA A 28 10.99 22.43 17.13
C ALA A 28 10.71 23.47 18.24
N SER A 29 10.71 24.76 17.92
CA SER A 29 10.49 25.85 18.86
C SER A 29 9.13 25.79 19.57
N ASN A 30 8.10 25.20 18.94
CA ASN A 30 6.75 25.15 19.52
C ASN A 30 6.50 23.94 20.43
N TYR A 31 7.44 22.99 20.54
CA TYR A 31 7.25 21.80 21.37
C TYR A 31 7.56 22.02 22.85
N TYR A 32 8.30 23.07 23.20
CA TYR A 32 8.70 23.35 24.57
C TYR A 32 8.03 24.66 25.05
N ARG A 33 6.82 24.56 25.59
CA ARG A 33 6.18 25.67 26.33
C ARG A 33 6.73 25.64 27.77
N PRO A 34 7.57 26.60 28.20
CA PRO A 34 8.39 26.41 29.41
C PRO A 34 7.61 26.38 30.72
N HIS A 35 6.43 27.01 30.81
CA HIS A 35 5.54 26.88 31.97
C HIS A 35 4.13 27.41 31.62
N GLY A 36 3.14 26.53 31.71
CA GLY A 36 1.72 26.88 31.68
C GLY A 36 0.92 25.66 32.12
N GLN A 37 -0.09 25.85 32.98
CA GLN A 37 -1.07 24.80 33.24
C GLN A 37 -1.68 24.39 31.90
N TYR A 38 -1.58 23.12 31.55
CA TYR A 38 -2.29 22.58 30.40
C TYR A 38 -3.78 22.86 30.59
N GLU A 39 -4.38 23.63 29.68
CA GLU A 39 -5.82 23.80 29.67
C GLU A 39 -6.47 22.48 29.21
N ASN A 40 -7.71 22.22 29.64
CA ASN A 40 -8.39 20.97 29.29
C ASN A 40 -8.49 20.76 27.77
N GLU A 41 -8.55 21.85 27.00
CA GLU A 41 -8.58 21.83 25.54
C GLU A 41 -7.26 21.35 24.92
N ASP A 42 -6.11 21.76 25.48
CA ASP A 42 -4.79 21.33 25.03
C ASP A 42 -4.59 19.83 25.28
N ILE A 43 -5.10 19.33 26.42
CA ILE A 43 -5.05 17.91 26.77
C ILE A 43 -5.88 17.10 25.77
N LEU A 44 -7.07 17.59 25.42
CA LEU A 44 -7.96 16.93 24.47
C LEU A 44 -7.36 16.90 23.06
N ASP A 45 -6.72 17.99 22.62
CA ASP A 45 -6.00 18.04 21.33
C ASP A 45 -4.85 17.03 21.29
N MET A 46 -4.05 16.96 22.35
CA MET A 46 -2.98 15.96 22.45
C MET A 46 -3.52 14.52 22.42
N MET A 47 -4.61 14.24 23.11
CA MET A 47 -5.26 12.91 23.08
C MET A 47 -5.79 12.56 21.69
N ASN A 48 -6.42 13.51 21.01
CA ASN A 48 -6.88 13.30 19.63
C ASN A 48 -5.71 13.04 18.69
N ARG A 49 -4.60 13.77 18.85
CA ARG A 49 -3.39 13.57 18.06
C ARG A 49 -2.77 12.19 18.30
N LEU A 50 -2.76 11.71 19.54
CA LEU A 50 -2.32 10.34 19.88
C LEU A 50 -3.22 9.28 19.24
N ASN A 51 -4.54 9.47 19.28
CA ASN A 51 -5.48 8.55 18.64
C ASN A 51 -5.27 8.47 17.12
N ASN A 52 -5.03 9.61 16.47
CA ASN A 52 -4.73 9.66 15.04
C ASN A 52 -3.43 8.91 14.70
N LEU A 53 -2.39 9.04 15.53
CA LEU A 53 -1.12 8.32 15.34
C LEU A 53 -1.31 6.81 15.50
N LEU A 54 -2.05 6.38 16.53
CA LEU A 54 -2.36 4.97 16.75
C LEU A 54 -3.17 4.37 15.58
N GLU A 55 -4.13 5.13 15.03
CA GLU A 55 -4.88 4.73 13.85
C GLU A 55 -3.98 4.61 12.61
N LEU A 56 -3.02 5.53 12.45
CA LEU A 56 -2.06 5.49 11.36
C LEU A 56 -1.18 4.23 11.43
N GLU A 57 -0.68 3.87 12.61
CA GLU A 57 0.11 2.64 12.80
C GLU A 57 -0.69 1.40 12.37
N ARG A 58 -1.95 1.31 12.79
CA ARG A 58 -2.82 0.20 12.38
C ARG A 58 -3.03 0.16 10.86
N ARG A 59 -3.19 1.31 10.21
CA ARG A 59 -3.32 1.40 8.75
C ARG A 59 -2.05 0.98 8.01
N VAL A 60 -0.88 1.25 8.58
CA VAL A 60 0.40 0.83 8.01
C VAL A 60 0.57 -0.69 8.11
N GLU A 61 0.15 -1.29 9.23
CA GLU A 61 0.16 -2.74 9.39
C GLU A 61 -0.72 -3.43 8.35
N THR A 62 -1.96 -2.94 8.15
CA THR A 62 -2.85 -3.48 7.12
C THR A 62 -2.28 -3.32 5.71
N PHE A 63 -1.67 -2.17 5.42
CA PHE A 63 -1.07 -1.93 4.09
C PHE A 63 0.14 -2.82 3.83
N LYS A 64 0.91 -3.13 4.88
CA LYS A 64 2.04 -4.07 4.81
C LYS A 64 1.56 -5.49 4.52
N GLU A 65 0.46 -5.92 5.13
CA GLU A 65 -0.18 -7.21 4.83
C GLU A 65 -0.67 -7.27 3.38
N ASP A 66 -1.32 -6.22 2.88
CA ASP A 66 -1.76 -6.14 1.48
C ASP A 66 -0.59 -6.25 0.49
N ILE A 67 0.53 -5.56 0.77
CA ILE A 67 1.75 -5.68 -0.04
C ILE A 67 2.33 -7.10 0.01
N ALA A 68 2.34 -7.74 1.18
CA ALA A 68 2.84 -9.09 1.33
C ALA A 68 2.00 -10.10 0.52
N ASN A 69 0.66 -10.00 0.60
CA ASN A 69 -0.26 -10.82 -0.17
C ASN A 69 -0.11 -10.56 -1.69
N SER A 70 -0.01 -9.30 -2.11
CA SER A 70 0.21 -8.94 -3.52
C SER A 70 1.53 -9.48 -4.06
N LYS A 71 2.58 -9.54 -3.24
CA LYS A 71 3.86 -10.14 -3.61
C LYS A 71 3.74 -11.65 -3.84
N ASP A 72 2.93 -12.33 -3.04
CA ASP A 72 2.65 -13.75 -3.22
C ASP A 72 1.83 -14.00 -4.50
N ASP A 73 0.89 -13.11 -4.83
CA ASP A 73 0.18 -13.15 -6.12
C ASP A 73 1.13 -12.96 -7.31
N ILE A 74 2.06 -12.00 -7.26
CA ILE A 74 3.07 -11.79 -8.31
C ILE A 74 4.04 -12.98 -8.41
N ALA A 75 4.36 -13.62 -7.29
CA ALA A 75 5.18 -14.84 -7.28
C ALA A 75 4.40 -16.04 -7.85
N ASN A 76 3.09 -16.10 -7.62
CA ASN A 76 2.20 -17.10 -8.17
C ASN A 76 1.94 -16.88 -9.67
N ASP A 77 1.92 -15.63 -10.16
CA ASP A 77 1.84 -15.30 -11.59
C ASP A 77 3.03 -15.84 -12.40
N LYS A 78 4.19 -16.06 -11.76
CA LYS A 78 5.33 -16.75 -12.41
C LYS A 78 5.18 -18.27 -12.46
N ARG A 79 4.21 -18.84 -11.74
CA ARG A 79 3.84 -20.28 -11.77
C ARG A 79 2.50 -20.52 -12.47
N ALA A 80 1.67 -19.49 -12.62
CA ALA A 80 0.49 -19.51 -13.45
C ALA A 80 0.91 -19.24 -14.90
N LEU A 81 0.90 -20.29 -15.72
CA LEU A 81 0.97 -20.16 -17.17
C LEU A 81 -0.19 -19.23 -17.61
N ASP A 82 0.09 -17.96 -17.93
CA ASP A 82 -0.92 -17.02 -18.43
C ASP A 82 -1.35 -17.48 -19.83
N LEU A 83 -2.39 -18.32 -19.88
CA LEU A 83 -3.07 -18.77 -21.10
C LEU A 83 -3.86 -17.64 -21.79
N GLY A 84 -3.58 -16.38 -21.47
CA GLY A 84 -4.23 -15.22 -22.08
C GLY A 84 -5.64 -14.96 -21.53
N LEU A 85 -6.07 -15.65 -20.47
CA LEU A 85 -7.41 -15.56 -19.88
C LEU A 85 -7.77 -14.15 -19.34
N ASN A 86 -6.77 -13.28 -19.15
CA ASN A 86 -6.99 -11.93 -18.63
C ASN A 86 -7.11 -10.84 -19.72
N ARG A 87 -6.99 -11.19 -21.01
CA ARG A 87 -6.94 -10.21 -22.12
C ARG A 87 -8.31 -9.81 -22.71
N GLY A 88 -9.36 -9.80 -21.89
CA GLY A 88 -10.71 -9.34 -22.30
C GLY A 88 -11.77 -10.44 -22.39
N TYR A 89 -11.79 -11.35 -21.41
CA TYR A 89 -12.74 -12.45 -21.38
C TYR A 89 -14.14 -11.95 -20.98
N SER A 90 -15.15 -12.24 -21.80
CA SER A 90 -16.56 -11.96 -21.50
C SER A 90 -16.97 -12.55 -20.15
N GLY A 91 -17.82 -11.86 -19.39
CA GLY A 91 -18.25 -12.30 -18.05
C GLY A 91 -18.84 -13.71 -18.01
N ALA A 92 -19.46 -14.17 -19.11
CA ALA A 92 -19.93 -15.56 -19.23
C ALA A 92 -18.80 -16.60 -19.27
N LEU A 93 -17.64 -16.23 -19.82
CA LEU A 93 -16.46 -17.08 -19.91
C LEU A 93 -15.70 -17.10 -18.57
N GLN A 94 -15.61 -15.95 -17.89
CA GLN A 94 -15.10 -15.88 -16.51
C GLN A 94 -15.99 -16.68 -15.54
N ALA A 95 -17.32 -16.61 -15.68
CA ALA A 95 -18.25 -17.38 -14.87
C ALA A 95 -18.07 -18.90 -15.08
N LYS A 96 -17.91 -19.36 -16.33
CA LYS A 96 -17.61 -20.77 -16.62
C LYS A 96 -16.27 -21.21 -16.04
N HIS A 97 -15.25 -20.35 -16.12
CA HIS A 97 -13.94 -20.62 -15.54
C HIS A 97 -14.01 -20.76 -14.02
N LEU A 98 -14.69 -19.83 -13.35
CA LEU A 98 -14.91 -19.86 -11.90
C LEU A 98 -15.71 -21.10 -11.47
N MET A 99 -16.73 -21.48 -12.24
CA MET A 99 -17.49 -22.71 -12.02
C MET A 99 -16.61 -23.97 -12.15
N GLY A 100 -15.71 -24.00 -13.14
CA GLY A 100 -14.75 -25.09 -13.31
C GLY A 100 -13.76 -25.19 -12.14
N ILE A 101 -13.25 -24.06 -11.67
CA ILE A 101 -12.37 -23.99 -10.49
C ILE A 101 -13.11 -24.46 -9.24
N ALA A 102 -14.35 -24.01 -9.04
CA ALA A 102 -15.19 -24.46 -7.93
C ALA A 102 -15.44 -25.98 -7.97
N ALA A 103 -15.70 -26.54 -9.16
CA ALA A 103 -15.89 -27.99 -9.34
C ALA A 103 -14.60 -28.79 -9.06
N ALA A 104 -13.43 -28.26 -9.40
CA ALA A 104 -12.14 -28.88 -9.07
C ALA A 104 -11.83 -28.81 -7.55
N ASN A 105 -12.17 -27.69 -6.91
CA ASN A 105 -11.97 -27.50 -5.46
C ASN A 105 -12.98 -28.27 -4.60
N PHE A 106 -14.08 -28.75 -5.19
CA PHE A 106 -15.07 -29.59 -4.52
C PHE A 106 -14.42 -30.85 -3.92
N ALA A 107 -14.91 -31.28 -2.74
CA ALA A 107 -14.33 -32.40 -2.01
C ALA A 107 -14.34 -33.73 -2.79
N GLY A 108 -15.33 -33.89 -3.68
CA GLY A 108 -15.41 -35.00 -4.65
C GLY A 108 -15.04 -34.61 -6.07
N GLY A 109 -14.32 -33.51 -6.26
CA GLY A 109 -13.94 -32.97 -7.56
C GLY A 109 -13.05 -33.93 -8.38
N PRO A 110 -13.07 -33.82 -9.71
CA PRO A 110 -12.27 -34.67 -10.59
C PRO A 110 -10.77 -34.56 -10.26
N GLY A 111 -10.09 -35.70 -10.15
CA GLY A 111 -8.65 -35.76 -9.82
C GLY A 111 -8.32 -35.96 -8.33
N ARG A 112 -9.28 -35.78 -7.41
CA ARG A 112 -9.10 -36.18 -6.00
C ARG A 112 -9.29 -37.68 -5.85
N ARG A 113 -8.21 -38.39 -5.50
CA ARG A 113 -8.28 -39.81 -5.11
C ARG A 113 -9.22 -39.93 -3.91
N ARG A 114 -10.28 -40.73 -4.06
CA ARG A 114 -11.08 -41.14 -2.91
C ARG A 114 -10.12 -41.91 -2.00
N ARG A 115 -10.07 -41.56 -0.72
CA ARG A 115 -9.44 -42.43 0.26
C ARG A 115 -10.35 -43.63 0.37
N ASP A 116 -10.09 -44.63 -0.46
CA ASP A 116 -10.69 -45.93 -0.32
C ASP A 116 -10.17 -46.46 1.02
N THR A 117 -11.04 -46.38 2.03
CA THR A 117 -10.80 -46.99 3.33
C THR A 117 -10.92 -48.49 3.13
N HIS A 118 -9.78 -49.16 3.06
CA HIS A 118 -9.66 -50.62 3.19
C HIS A 118 -8.87 -50.94 4.45
#